data_AF-A0A1B9LZ73-F1
#
_entry.id   AF-A0A1B9LZ73-F1
#
_cell.length_a   1.000
_cell.length_b   1.000
_cell.length_c   1.000
_cell.angle_alpha   90.00
_cell.angle_beta   90.00
_cell.angle_gamma   90.00
#
_symmetry.space_group_name_H-M   'P 1'
#
loop_
_entity.id
_entity.type
_entity.pdbx_description
1 polymer ?
#
loop_
_entity_poly.entity_id
_entity_poly.type
_entity_poly.pdbx_seq_one_letter_code
_entity_poly.pdbx_strand_id
1 'polypeptide(L)' 'MAKEDPQMKIRLPIELKEKIQEAAAKNNRSMNAEIVSILEDSFLYSNDKDQLHKLMTNLETLLENVGQFEFIGINKK' A
#
# COMPACT_ATOMS: atom_id res chain seq x y z
N MET A 1 13.19 -20.85 26.24
CA MET A 1 13.74 -19.48 26.29
C MET A 1 12.91 -18.63 25.35
N ALA A 2 12.28 -17.56 25.85
CA ALA A 2 11.48 -16.68 25.01
C ALA A 2 12.39 -16.05 23.94
N LYS A 3 11.97 -16.11 22.69
CA LYS A 3 12.71 -15.54 21.57
C LYS A 3 12.55 -14.02 21.69
N GLU A 4 13.59 -13.34 22.17
CA GLU A 4 13.57 -11.87 22.21
C GLU A 4 13.60 -11.35 20.77
N ASP A 5 12.64 -10.48 20.44
CA ASP A 5 12.62 -9.85 19.12
C ASP A 5 13.85 -8.96 18.92
N PRO A 6 14.46 -8.98 17.72
CA PRO A 6 15.66 -8.21 17.44
C PRO A 6 15.41 -6.70 17.60
N GLN A 7 16.17 -6.04 18.47
CA GLN A 7 16.08 -4.60 18.69
C GLN A 7 17.02 -3.84 17.74
N MET A 8 16.48 -2.85 17.02
CA MET A 8 17.24 -1.99 16.12
C MET A 8 17.35 -0.56 16.69
N LYS A 9 18.55 0.02 16.62
CA LYS A 9 18.77 1.44 16.94
C LYS A 9 18.75 2.27 15.66
N ILE A 10 17.80 3.18 15.53
CA ILE A 10 17.61 4.04 14.36
C ILE A 10 17.98 5.48 14.71
N ARG A 11 18.70 6.16 13.81
CA ARG A 11 18.90 7.62 13.89
C ARG A 11 17.79 8.30 13.08
N LEU A 12 16.95 9.08 13.76
CA LEU A 12 15.84 9.81 13.15
C LEU A 12 16.13 11.31 13.15
N PRO A 13 15.87 12.03 12.04
CA PRO A 13 15.76 13.48 12.06
C PRO A 13 14.72 13.93 13.09
N ILE A 14 14.92 15.10 13.71
CA ILE A 14 14.06 15.58 14.79
C ILE A 14 12.59 15.73 14.35
N GLU A 15 12.38 16.31 13.18
CA GLU A 15 11.05 16.52 12.60
C GLU A 15 10.30 15.20 12.38
N LEU A 16 11.02 14.15 11.97
CA LEU A 16 10.41 12.83 11.75
C LEU A 16 10.04 12.18 13.08
N LYS A 17 10.89 12.31 14.10
CA LYS A 17 10.59 11.81 15.44
C LYS A 17 9.34 12.48 16.02
N GLU A 18 9.20 13.79 15.86
CA GLU A 18 8.04 14.54 16.34
C GLU A 18 6.75 14.08 15.65
N LYS A 19 6.76 13.93 14.32
CA LYS A 19 5.61 13.39 13.56
C LYS A 19 5.18 12.01 14.04
N ILE A 20 6.15 11.11 14.30
CA ILE A 20 5.85 9.76 14.82
C ILE A 20 5.27 9.85 16.23
N GLN A 21 5.77 10.77 17.07
CA GLN A 21 5.24 10.96 18.43
C GLN A 21 3.79 11.43 18.43
N GLU A 22 3.46 12.40 17.57
CA GLU A 22 2.09 12.88 17.39
C GLU A 22 1.17 11.78 16.85
N ALA A 23 1.61 11.03 15.85
CA ALA A 23 0.84 9.91 15.30
C ALA A 23 0.59 8.82 16.36
N ALA A 24 1.61 8.45 17.13
CA ALA A 24 1.49 7.47 18.21
C ALA A 24 0.48 7.93 19.29
N ALA A 25 0.53 9.21 19.67
CA ALA A 25 -0.42 9.79 20.62
C ALA A 25 -1.85 9.77 20.06
N LYS A 26 -2.04 10.17 18.79
CA LYS A 26 -3.34 10.14 18.11
C LYS A 26 -3.92 8.73 18.00
N ASN A 27 -3.06 7.73 17.79
CA ASN A 27 -3.44 6.33 17.64
C ASN A 27 -3.50 5.56 18.97
N ASN A 28 -3.27 6.21 20.11
CA ASN A 28 -3.20 5.60 21.44
C ASN A 28 -2.21 4.41 21.51
N ARG A 29 -1.03 4.58 20.92
CA ARG A 29 0.03 3.57 20.85
C ARG A 29 1.34 4.10 21.43
N SER A 30 2.23 3.18 21.81
CA SER A 30 3.62 3.55 22.10
C SER A 30 4.32 3.96 20.80
N MET A 31 5.37 4.78 20.91
CA MET A 31 6.17 5.19 19.74
C MET A 31 6.73 3.97 18.98
N ASN A 32 7.18 2.93 19.69
CA ASN A 32 7.63 1.69 19.07
C ASN A 32 6.50 0.96 18.34
N ALA A 33 5.31 0.85 18.94
CA ALA A 33 4.17 0.18 18.30
C ALA A 33 3.72 0.93 17.04
N GLU A 34 3.78 2.26 17.06
CA GLU A 34 3.48 3.07 15.88
C GLU A 34 4.54 2.89 14.77
N ILE A 35 5.83 2.88 15.12
CA ILE A 35 6.90 2.61 14.15
C ILE A 35 6.72 1.24 13.50
N VAL A 36 6.41 0.21 14.30
CA VAL A 36 6.15 -1.14 13.78
C VAL A 36 4.96 -1.12 12.83
N SER A 37 3.83 -0.51 13.23
CA SER A 37 2.64 -0.40 12.37
C SER A 37 2.95 0.29 11.04
N ILE A 38 3.69 1.40 11.05
CA ILE A 38 4.06 2.13 9.83
C ILE A 38 4.91 1.25 8.91
N LEU A 39 5.86 0.50 9.49
CA LEU A 39 6.71 -0.40 8.71
C LEU A 39 5.90 -1.56 8.13
N GLU A 40 5.06 -2.22 8.93
CA GLU A 40 4.17 -3.30 8.48
C GLU A 40 3.27 -2.85 7.34
N ASP A 41 2.62 -1.70 7.51
CA ASP A 41 1.79 -1.06 6.50
C ASP A 41 2.57 -0.83 5.19
N SER A 42 3.82 -0.35 5.27
CA SER A 42 4.65 -0.13 4.08
C SER A 42 4.94 -1.41 3.28
N PHE A 43 5.01 -2.56 3.95
CA PHE A 43 5.20 -3.87 3.33
C PHE A 43 3.90 -4.47 2.78
N LEU A 44 2.75 -4.15 3.37
CA LEU A 44 1.44 -4.55 2.84
C LEU A 44 1.14 -3.81 1.53
N TYR A 45 1.34 -2.49 1.49
CA TYR A 45 1.08 -1.68 0.30
C TYR A 45 2.02 -1.98 -0.88
N SER A 46 3.17 -2.60 -0.64
CA SER A 46 4.07 -3.04 -1.72
C SER A 46 3.54 -4.28 -2.44
N ASN A 47 2.91 -5.22 -1.73
CA ASN A 47 2.23 -6.36 -2.36
C ASN A 47 0.95 -5.94 -3.09
N ASP A 48 0.23 -4.96 -2.56
CA ASP A 48 -1.00 -4.46 -3.19
C ASP A 48 -0.71 -3.59 -4.42
N LYS A 49 0.44 -2.92 -4.51
CA LYS A 49 0.81 -2.17 -5.72
C LYS A 49 0.88 -3.07 -6.96
N ASP A 50 1.42 -4.26 -6.83
CA ASP A 50 1.50 -5.21 -7.93
C ASP A 50 0.10 -5.73 -8.33
N GLN A 51 -0.79 -5.92 -7.35
CA GLN A 51 -2.18 -6.30 -7.61
C GLN A 51 -2.98 -5.15 -8.21
N LEU A 52 -2.80 -3.93 -7.72
CA LEU A 52 -3.40 -2.71 -8.24
C LEU A 52 -2.96 -2.49 -9.69
N HIS A 53 -1.67 -2.66 -9.98
CA HIS A 53 -1.13 -2.54 -11.33
C HIS A 53 -1.74 -3.59 -12.27
N LYS A 54 -1.80 -4.86 -11.84
CA LYS A 54 -2.48 -5.93 -12.60
C LYS A 54 -3.96 -5.63 -12.85
N LEU A 55 -4.66 -5.10 -11.84
CA LEU A 55 -6.07 -4.73 -11.97
C LEU A 55 -6.25 -3.59 -12.98
N MET A 56 -5.38 -2.57 -12.94
CA MET A 56 -5.36 -1.47 -13.90
C MET A 56 -5.11 -1.97 -15.32
N THR A 57 -4.09 -2.81 -15.54
CA THR A 57 -3.81 -3.40 -16.86
C THR A 57 -4.96 -4.26 -17.39
N ASN A 58 -5.61 -5.03 -16.52
CA ASN A 58 -6.76 -5.85 -16.90
C ASN A 58 -7.97 -4.98 -17.29
N LEU A 59 -8.21 -3.88 -16.57
CA LEU A 59 -9.28 -2.94 -16.91
C LEU A 59 -9.04 -2.23 -18.24
N GLU A 60 -7.79 -1.81 -18.51
CA GLU A 60 -7.40 -1.24 -19.80
C GLU A 60 -7.67 -2.24 -20.94
N THR A 61 -7.23 -3.49 -20.76
CA THR A 61 -7.47 -4.57 -21.74
C THR A 61 -8.98 -4.82 -21.95
N LEU A 62 -9.78 -4.76 -20.88
CA LEU A 62 -11.23 -4.96 -20.97
C LEU A 62 -11.91 -3.83 -21.75
N LEU A 63 -11.49 -2.58 -21.51
CA LEU A 63 -12.02 -1.39 -22.20
C LEU A 63 -11.69 -1.42 -23.70
N GLU A 64 -10.48 -1.82 -24.06
CA GLU A 64 -10.08 -2.02 -25.46
C GLU A 64 -10.96 -3.09 -26.13
N ASN A 65 -11.25 -4.18 -25.43
CA ASN A 65 -12.08 -5.26 -25.95
C ASN A 65 -13.54 -4.83 -26.12
N VAL A 66 -14.13 -4.07 -25.18
CA VAL A 66 -15.50 -3.54 -25.33
C VAL A 66 -15.62 -2.62 -26.55
N GLY A 67 -14.59 -1.80 -26.82
CA GLY A 67 -14.53 -0.95 -28.01
C GLY A 67 -14.55 -1.72 -29.34
N GLN A 68 -14.08 -2.97 -29.36
CA GLN A 68 -14.14 -3.83 -30.56
C GLN A 68 -15.53 -4.44 -30.81
N PHE A 69 -16.34 -4.62 -29.76
CA PHE A 69 -17.69 -5.18 -29.91
C PHE A 69 -18.71 -4.18 -30.49
N GLU A 70 -18.55 -2.87 -30.25
CA GLU A 70 -19.45 -1.85 -30.83
C GLU A 70 -19.28 -1.68 -32.35
N PHE A 71 -18.10 -2.00 -32.91
CA PHE A 71 -17.86 -1.93 -34.36
C PHE A 71 -18.44 -3.11 -35.16
N ILE A 72 -18.69 -4.26 -34.53
CA ILE A 72 -19.25 -5.45 -35.20
C ILE A 72 -20.79 -5.37 -35.29
N GLY A 73 -21.43 -4.50 -34.50
CA GLY A 73 -22.88 -4.36 -34.41
C GLY A 73 -23.57 -3.50 -35.48
N ILE A 74 -22.84 -2.70 -36.27
CA ILE A 74 -23.44 -1.74 -37.23
C ILE A 74 -23.44 -2.27 -38.68
N ASN A 75 -22.93 -3.48 -38.94
CA ASN A 75 -22.90 -4.08 -40.28
C ASN A 75 -23.67 -5.40 -40.35
N LYS A 76 -24.98 -5.35 -40.09
CA LYS A 76 -25.92 -6.39 -40.55
C LYS A 76 -27.15 -5.75 -41.20
N LYS A 77 -27.02 -5.58 -42.52
CA LYS A 77 -28.05 -5.32 -43.55
C LYS A 77 -28.79 -3.99 -43.53
#